data_AF-A0A022W9A6-F1
#
_entry.id   AF-A0A022W9A6-F1
#
_cell.length_a   1.000
_cell.length_b   1.000
_cell.length_c   1.000
_cell.angle_alpha   90.00
_cell.angle_beta   90.00
_cell.angle_gamma   90.00
#
_symmetry.space_group_name_H-M   'P 1'
#
loop_
_entity.id
_entity.type
_entity.pdbx_description
1 polymer ?
#
loop_
_entity_poly.entity_id
_entity_poly.type
_entity_poly.pdbx_seq_one_letter_code
_entity_poly.pdbx_strand_id
1 'polypeptide(L)'
;MAAVRLTSGHFRQGCCWVIRSRCQPTCTSASASSPSVLNTGSRSFSTVVSRPASISASLSSQSSLSSSAYVRPALPNALAHSSLVHGINPFTRNMSAARRKIVVKNPIVELDGDEMTRIIWQDIKDKFITPYLEVDLKYYDLGLEYRDQTDDQVTVDAAEAIKKYGVGVKCATITPDEARVEEFKLKKMWLSPNGTIRNILGGTVFREPIVIPRIPRLVPGWKKPIIIGRHAFGDQYRATDRLIPGPGTLELVYTPAGGEPERIQVYDFKGPGIAQTQYNLDESIRGFAHASFKLASLKSLPMYMSTKNTILKKYDGRFKDIFQEIYDKEYKADFEAKGIWYEHRLIDDMVAQMVKSEGGYVIAMKSKLDLAPFGLSMSCWVLRYVCGGVWC
;
A
#
# COMPACT_ATOMS: atom_id res chain seq x y z
N MET A 1 -3.58 20.25 42.81
CA MET A 1 -3.96 18.84 42.60
C MET A 1 -3.67 18.48 41.15
N ALA A 2 -3.11 17.29 40.94
CA ALA A 2 -2.24 16.89 39.84
C ALA A 2 -2.69 17.23 38.40
N ALA A 3 -1.80 17.91 37.68
CA ALA A 3 -1.73 17.90 36.22
C ALA A 3 -0.99 16.62 35.79
N VAL A 4 -1.67 15.75 35.06
CA VAL A 4 -1.03 14.58 34.44
C VAL A 4 -0.39 15.03 33.13
N ARG A 5 0.94 15.13 33.15
CA ARG A 5 1.81 15.34 32.00
C ARG A 5 1.77 14.07 31.13
N LEU A 6 1.09 14.11 30.00
CA LEU A 6 1.22 13.07 28.97
C LEU A 6 2.56 13.28 28.25
N THR A 7 3.52 12.40 28.54
CA THR A 7 4.77 12.30 27.81
C THR A 7 4.52 11.73 26.41
N SER A 8 5.26 12.24 25.44
CA SER A 8 5.16 11.96 24.01
C SER A 8 5.46 10.50 23.67
N GLY A 9 4.43 9.65 23.65
CA GLY A 9 4.46 8.33 23.03
C GLY A 9 4.41 8.47 21.50
N HIS A 10 5.39 7.89 20.82
CA HIS A 10 5.41 7.83 19.35
C HIS A 10 4.26 6.94 18.85
N PHE A 11 3.15 7.57 18.44
CA PHE A 11 2.09 6.91 17.69
C PHE A 11 2.60 6.59 16.28
N ARG A 12 2.96 5.33 16.01
CA ARG A 12 3.13 4.83 14.64
C ARG A 12 1.81 4.20 14.20
N GLN A 13 1.19 4.80 13.19
CA GLN A 13 -0.06 4.30 12.59
C GLN A 13 0.17 2.93 11.94
N GLY A 14 -0.59 1.92 12.36
CA GLY A 14 -0.63 0.60 11.74
C GLY A 14 -1.32 0.65 10.37
N CYS A 15 -0.67 0.13 9.34
CA CYS A 15 -1.28 -0.11 8.04
C CYS A 15 -1.84 -1.54 7.99
N CYS A 16 -3.13 -1.69 7.68
CA CYS A 16 -3.74 -2.98 7.37
C CYS A 16 -3.60 -3.29 5.88
N TRP A 17 -3.27 -4.53 5.52
CA TRP A 17 -2.97 -4.94 4.14
C TRP A 17 -3.98 -5.97 3.63
N VAL A 18 -4.45 -5.79 2.39
CA VAL A 18 -5.18 -6.81 1.63
C VAL A 18 -4.24 -7.43 0.60
N ILE A 19 -4.05 -8.74 0.65
CA ILE A 19 -3.14 -9.50 -0.23
C ILE A 19 -3.99 -10.39 -1.15
N ARG A 20 -3.75 -10.38 -2.47
CA ARG A 20 -4.49 -11.17 -3.47
C ARG A 20 -3.53 -11.97 -4.35
N SER A 21 -3.72 -13.29 -4.47
CA SER A 21 -2.95 -14.15 -5.38
C SER A 21 -3.64 -14.32 -6.76
N ARG A 22 -2.89 -14.67 -7.81
CA ARG A 22 -3.35 -14.73 -9.21
C ARG A 22 -4.30 -15.92 -9.45
N CYS A 23 -5.38 -15.69 -10.22
CA CYS A 23 -6.11 -16.73 -10.96
C CYS A 23 -5.66 -16.75 -12.44
N GLN A 24 -5.42 -17.93 -13.00
CA GLN A 24 -5.20 -18.15 -14.44
C GLN A 24 -6.55 -18.10 -15.19
N PRO A 25 -6.64 -17.45 -16.37
CA PRO A 25 -7.81 -17.59 -17.24
C PRO A 25 -7.58 -18.70 -18.27
N THR A 26 -8.53 -19.64 -18.34
CA THR A 26 -8.70 -20.62 -19.41
C THR A 26 -9.25 -19.94 -20.66
N CYS A 27 -8.60 -20.19 -21.81
CA CYS A 27 -9.02 -19.72 -23.13
C CYS A 27 -10.24 -20.46 -23.65
N THR A 28 -11.15 -19.76 -24.34
CA THR A 28 -11.88 -20.28 -25.50
C THR A 28 -12.21 -19.13 -26.45
N SER A 29 -11.88 -19.35 -27.71
CA SER A 29 -11.95 -18.48 -28.88
C SER A 29 -13.35 -18.42 -29.49
N ALA A 30 -13.76 -17.27 -30.02
CA ALA A 30 -14.68 -17.21 -31.16
C ALA A 30 -14.40 -15.97 -32.04
N SER A 31 -14.16 -16.25 -33.31
CA SER A 31 -13.87 -15.36 -34.43
C SER A 31 -15.09 -14.58 -34.92
N ALA A 32 -14.91 -13.33 -35.33
CA ALA A 32 -15.72 -12.72 -36.39
C ALA A 32 -14.96 -11.56 -37.07
N SER A 33 -15.18 -11.46 -38.36
CA SER A 33 -14.43 -10.78 -39.41
C SER A 33 -14.73 -9.29 -39.60
N SER A 34 -13.71 -8.56 -40.06
CA SER A 34 -13.65 -7.30 -40.83
C SER A 34 -14.73 -7.14 -41.94
N PRO A 35 -14.96 -5.96 -42.60
CA PRO A 35 -13.93 -4.95 -42.88
C PRO A 35 -14.30 -3.44 -43.00
N SER A 36 -13.22 -2.62 -42.88
CA SER A 36 -12.83 -1.40 -43.62
C SER A 36 -13.83 -0.27 -43.92
N VAL A 37 -13.45 0.99 -43.63
CA VAL A 37 -13.35 2.10 -44.61
C VAL A 37 -12.39 3.20 -44.07
N LEU A 38 -11.53 3.70 -44.98
CA LEU A 38 -10.63 4.86 -44.85
C LEU A 38 -11.37 6.22 -45.02
N ASN A 39 -10.95 7.25 -44.28
CA ASN A 39 -10.54 8.58 -44.80
C ASN A 39 -10.18 9.51 -43.63
N THR A 40 -8.93 9.96 -43.49
CA THR A 40 -8.34 11.21 -43.99
C THR A 40 -9.17 12.48 -43.69
N GLY A 41 -8.54 13.44 -43.00
CA GLY A 41 -9.16 14.73 -42.71
C GLY A 41 -8.48 15.52 -41.61
N SER A 42 -7.27 16.01 -41.90
CA SER A 42 -6.60 17.07 -41.14
C SER A 42 -7.42 18.37 -41.18
N ARG A 43 -7.48 19.10 -40.05
CA ARG A 43 -7.45 20.58 -40.01
C ARG A 43 -7.31 21.10 -38.58
N SER A 44 -6.17 21.74 -38.34
CA SER A 44 -5.91 22.71 -37.28
C SER A 44 -6.72 24.00 -37.53
N PHE A 45 -7.20 24.67 -36.47
CA PHE A 45 -6.71 26.00 -36.01
C PHE A 45 -7.64 26.66 -34.96
N SER A 46 -6.97 27.41 -34.08
CA SER A 46 -7.41 28.65 -33.42
C SER A 46 -8.21 28.63 -32.11
N THR A 47 -7.42 28.75 -31.03
CA THR A 47 -7.51 29.78 -29.97
C THR A 47 -8.61 30.84 -30.06
N VAL A 48 -9.38 30.98 -28.98
CA VAL A 48 -9.85 32.29 -28.48
C VAL A 48 -9.68 32.35 -26.97
N VAL A 49 -8.96 33.40 -26.54
CA VAL A 49 -8.73 33.84 -25.17
C VAL A 49 -9.88 34.75 -24.76
N SER A 50 -10.43 34.56 -23.55
CA SER A 50 -11.03 35.66 -22.78
C SER A 50 -11.25 35.28 -21.31
N ARG A 51 -10.53 35.99 -20.45
CA ARG A 51 -10.78 36.25 -19.01
C ARG A 51 -10.62 37.78 -18.86
N PRO A 52 -10.96 38.44 -17.74
CA PRO A 52 -11.71 38.00 -16.56
C PRO A 52 -12.79 39.04 -16.12
N ALA A 53 -13.59 38.71 -15.10
CA ALA A 53 -14.22 39.73 -14.27
C ALA A 53 -14.31 39.26 -12.82
N SER A 54 -13.59 39.98 -11.96
CA SER A 54 -13.63 39.99 -10.51
C SER A 54 -14.69 40.96 -10.01
N ILE A 55 -15.50 40.59 -9.03
CA ILE A 55 -16.19 41.54 -8.16
C ILE A 55 -16.03 41.06 -6.71
N SER A 56 -15.56 42.00 -5.88
CA SER A 56 -15.40 41.94 -4.44
C SER A 56 -16.52 42.74 -3.74
N ALA A 57 -16.53 42.66 -2.40
CA ALA A 57 -17.30 43.45 -1.42
C ALA A 57 -18.76 42.98 -1.20
N SER A 58 -19.32 42.97 0.01
CA SER A 58 -18.92 43.53 1.32
C SER A 58 -19.76 42.91 2.44
N LEU A 59 -19.20 42.88 3.65
CA LEU A 59 -19.91 42.69 4.91
C LEU A 59 -20.96 43.79 5.14
N SER A 60 -22.07 43.43 5.77
CA SER A 60 -22.74 44.31 6.73
C SER A 60 -23.36 43.49 7.87
N SER A 61 -23.01 43.91 9.07
CA SER A 61 -23.60 43.55 10.35
C SER A 61 -24.96 44.25 10.52
N GLN A 62 -25.89 43.61 11.21
CA GLN A 62 -26.58 44.23 12.35
C GLN A 62 -27.49 43.23 13.10
N SER A 63 -27.52 43.47 14.40
CA SER A 63 -28.21 42.83 15.51
C SER A 63 -29.72 43.08 15.55
N SER A 64 -30.47 42.17 16.15
CA SER A 64 -31.45 42.52 17.19
C SER A 64 -31.88 41.31 18.02
N LEU A 65 -31.81 41.48 19.33
CA LEU A 65 -32.43 40.66 20.37
C LEU A 65 -33.90 41.08 20.51
N SER A 66 -34.79 40.13 20.72
CA SER A 66 -35.98 40.38 21.54
C SER A 66 -36.46 39.11 22.23
N SER A 67 -36.53 39.23 23.54
CA SER A 67 -36.99 38.26 24.52
C SER A 67 -38.51 38.32 24.62
N SER A 68 -39.18 37.18 24.82
CA SER A 68 -40.46 37.19 25.52
C SER A 68 -40.68 35.88 26.28
N ALA A 69 -40.92 36.05 27.58
CA ALA A 69 -41.23 35.03 28.55
C ALA A 69 -42.75 34.99 28.77
N TYR A 70 -43.35 33.81 28.84
CA TYR A 70 -44.69 33.59 29.42
C TYR A 70 -44.70 32.19 30.06
N VAL A 71 -44.58 32.10 31.40
CA VAL A 71 -45.65 31.98 32.42
C VAL A 71 -46.26 30.57 32.49
N ARG A 72 -46.02 29.91 33.64
CA ARG A 72 -46.67 28.68 34.13
C ARG A 72 -48.07 29.00 34.68
N PRO A 73 -48.98 28.02 34.71
CA PRO A 73 -49.90 27.89 35.82
C PRO A 73 -49.85 26.53 36.52
N ALA A 74 -50.37 26.54 37.74
CA ALA A 74 -50.16 25.59 38.82
C ALA A 74 -51.14 24.39 38.85
N LEU A 75 -50.75 23.39 39.64
CA LEU A 75 -51.52 22.24 40.11
C LEU A 75 -52.75 22.62 40.96
N PRO A 76 -53.72 21.69 41.07
CA PRO A 76 -54.31 21.36 42.36
C PRO A 76 -54.25 19.86 42.69
N ASN A 77 -54.03 19.57 43.98
CA ASN A 77 -54.17 18.27 44.63
C ASN A 77 -55.66 17.93 44.86
N ALA A 78 -56.06 16.65 44.74
CA ALA A 78 -56.60 15.82 45.84
C ALA A 78 -57.39 14.57 45.39
N LEU A 79 -56.97 13.42 45.95
CA LEU A 79 -57.74 12.28 46.51
C LEU A 79 -58.52 11.27 45.61
N ALA A 80 -57.87 10.11 45.44
CA ALA A 80 -58.28 8.75 45.85
C ALA A 80 -59.64 8.14 45.44
N HIS A 81 -59.63 7.07 44.62
CA HIS A 81 -59.96 5.67 45.00
C HIS A 81 -60.08 4.74 43.78
N SER A 82 -59.81 3.45 44.05
CA SER A 82 -60.28 2.26 43.34
C SER A 82 -59.42 1.65 42.22
N SER A 83 -58.87 0.50 42.59
CA SER A 83 -58.26 -0.57 41.82
C SER A 83 -59.10 -1.03 40.63
N LEU A 84 -58.47 -1.26 39.47
CA LEU A 84 -58.85 -2.33 38.54
C LEU A 84 -57.62 -2.70 37.69
N VAL A 85 -57.10 -3.89 37.98
CA VAL A 85 -56.00 -4.57 37.30
C VAL A 85 -56.36 -4.74 35.82
N HIS A 86 -55.70 -4.00 34.93
CA HIS A 86 -55.66 -4.32 33.50
C HIS A 86 -54.32 -4.95 33.19
N GLY A 87 -54.36 -6.24 32.82
CA GLY A 87 -53.21 -7.00 32.36
C GLY A 87 -52.56 -6.32 31.17
N ILE A 88 -51.45 -5.64 31.43
CA ILE A 88 -50.52 -5.22 30.39
C ILE A 88 -49.75 -6.48 30.01
N ASN A 89 -50.19 -7.13 28.93
CA ASN A 89 -49.31 -8.01 28.17
C ASN A 89 -48.05 -7.18 27.87
N PRO A 90 -46.86 -7.55 28.35
CA PRO A 90 -45.66 -6.94 27.84
C PRO A 90 -45.60 -7.35 26.38
N PHE A 91 -45.85 -6.40 25.48
CA PHE A 91 -45.40 -6.50 24.10
C PHE A 91 -43.91 -6.83 24.21
N THR A 92 -43.58 -8.11 24.02
CA THR A 92 -42.27 -8.56 23.61
C THR A 92 -41.99 -7.83 22.31
N ARG A 93 -41.34 -6.68 22.44
CA ARG A 93 -40.61 -6.05 21.35
C ARG A 93 -39.66 -7.13 20.88
N ASN A 94 -40.01 -7.79 19.77
CA ASN A 94 -39.14 -8.67 19.02
C ASN A 94 -37.82 -7.92 18.83
N MET A 95 -36.84 -8.26 19.65
CA MET A 95 -35.49 -7.74 19.57
C MET A 95 -34.90 -8.24 18.27
N SER A 96 -34.70 -7.31 17.34
CA SER A 96 -33.94 -7.46 16.11
C SER A 96 -34.55 -8.47 15.13
N ALA A 97 -35.15 -7.96 14.04
CA ALA A 97 -35.02 -8.66 12.77
C ALA A 97 -33.52 -8.88 12.56
N ALA A 98 -33.04 -10.12 12.76
CA ALA A 98 -31.64 -10.47 12.61
C ALA A 98 -31.22 -9.99 11.22
N ARG A 99 -30.39 -8.95 11.19
CA ARG A 99 -29.95 -8.34 9.95
C ARG A 99 -29.23 -9.45 9.18
N ARG A 100 -29.81 -9.88 8.05
CA ARG A 100 -29.26 -11.00 7.27
C ARG A 100 -27.83 -10.64 6.89
N LYS A 101 -26.87 -11.38 7.44
CA LYS A 101 -25.45 -11.15 7.16
C LYS A 101 -25.16 -11.43 5.68
N ILE A 102 -24.17 -10.73 5.15
CA ILE A 102 -23.66 -10.97 3.80
C ILE A 102 -22.84 -12.26 3.85
N VAL A 103 -23.28 -13.28 3.12
CA VAL A 103 -22.59 -14.58 3.05
C VAL A 103 -21.41 -14.48 2.09
N VAL A 104 -20.20 -14.73 2.59
CA VAL A 104 -18.98 -14.74 1.80
C VAL A 104 -18.68 -16.18 1.36
N LYS A 105 -18.63 -16.41 0.05
CA LYS A 105 -18.50 -17.77 -0.53
C LYS A 105 -17.15 -18.43 -0.24
N ASN A 106 -16.08 -17.67 -0.32
CA ASN A 106 -14.71 -18.19 -0.20
C ASN A 106 -14.10 -17.75 1.13
N PRO A 107 -13.30 -18.61 1.78
CA PRO A 107 -12.61 -18.23 3.01
C PRO A 107 -11.56 -17.14 2.78
N ILE A 108 -11.27 -16.39 3.83
CA ILE A 108 -10.20 -15.38 3.87
C ILE A 108 -9.18 -15.81 4.91
N VAL A 109 -7.89 -15.73 4.58
CA VAL A 109 -6.82 -15.98 5.54
C VAL A 109 -6.65 -14.74 6.41
N GLU A 110 -6.78 -14.92 7.72
CA GLU A 110 -6.55 -13.89 8.72
C GLU A 110 -5.18 -14.11 9.37
N LEU A 111 -4.34 -13.09 9.32
CA LEU A 111 -3.02 -13.10 9.93
C LEU A 111 -3.01 -12.04 11.04
N ASP A 112 -3.12 -12.47 12.29
CA ASP A 112 -3.12 -11.56 13.44
C ASP A 112 -1.72 -10.97 13.70
N GLY A 113 -1.60 -10.07 14.66
CA GLY A 113 -0.40 -9.28 14.87
C GLY A 113 -0.12 -8.94 16.32
N ASP A 114 0.59 -7.83 16.52
CA ASP A 114 1.21 -7.45 17.78
C ASP A 114 0.73 -6.07 18.30
N GLU A 115 1.06 -5.79 19.56
CA GLU A 115 0.92 -4.50 20.24
C GLU A 115 -0.48 -3.85 20.07
N MET A 116 -0.54 -2.54 19.89
CA MET A 116 -1.79 -1.78 19.72
C MET A 116 -2.60 -2.25 18.50
N THR A 117 -1.91 -2.72 17.45
CA THR A 117 -2.61 -3.17 16.25
C THR A 117 -3.40 -4.44 16.47
N ARG A 118 -2.95 -5.35 17.33
CA ARG A 118 -3.72 -6.55 17.72
C ARG A 118 -5.04 -6.18 18.40
N ILE A 119 -4.99 -5.22 19.33
CA ILE A 119 -6.18 -4.74 20.04
C ILE A 119 -7.17 -4.08 19.08
N ILE A 120 -6.68 -3.18 18.22
CA ILE A 120 -7.52 -2.50 17.21
C ILE A 120 -8.09 -3.51 16.21
N TRP A 121 -7.34 -4.54 15.85
CA TRP A 121 -7.77 -5.57 14.91
C TRP A 121 -8.97 -6.35 15.44
N GLN A 122 -8.95 -6.74 16.72
CA GLN A 122 -10.09 -7.37 17.36
C GLN A 122 -11.33 -6.46 17.35
N ASP A 123 -11.13 -5.19 17.71
CA ASP A 123 -12.19 -4.18 17.68
C ASP A 123 -12.79 -3.99 16.28
N ILE A 124 -11.96 -4.01 15.23
CA ILE A 124 -12.42 -3.93 13.84
C ILE A 124 -13.31 -5.13 13.50
N LYS A 125 -12.86 -6.35 13.84
CA LYS A 125 -13.62 -7.57 13.57
C LYS A 125 -14.99 -7.53 14.25
N ASP A 126 -15.02 -7.22 15.53
CA ASP A 126 -16.23 -7.30 16.36
C ASP A 126 -17.25 -6.20 16.03
N LYS A 127 -16.79 -4.99 15.68
CA LYS A 127 -17.68 -3.85 15.42
C LYS A 127 -18.06 -3.69 13.96
N PHE A 128 -17.17 -4.04 13.03
CA PHE A 128 -17.31 -3.68 11.62
C PHE A 128 -17.35 -4.87 10.65
N ILE A 129 -16.95 -6.09 11.08
CA ILE A 129 -16.92 -7.27 10.20
C ILE A 129 -17.97 -8.30 10.61
N THR A 130 -17.81 -8.96 11.76
CA THR A 130 -18.63 -10.11 12.18
C THR A 130 -20.12 -9.81 12.40
N PRO A 131 -20.56 -8.56 12.72
CA PRO A 131 -21.99 -8.24 12.76
C PRO A 131 -22.64 -8.22 11.38
N TYR A 132 -21.87 -8.00 10.31
CA TYR A 132 -22.38 -7.76 8.96
C TYR A 132 -22.04 -8.87 7.96
N LEU A 133 -20.95 -9.60 8.20
CA LEU A 133 -20.41 -10.63 7.31
C LEU A 133 -20.47 -12.01 7.98
N GLU A 134 -20.93 -12.99 7.23
CA GLU A 134 -20.74 -14.41 7.51
C GLU A 134 -19.58 -14.87 6.63
N VAL A 135 -18.38 -14.95 7.22
CA VAL A 135 -17.13 -15.21 6.52
C VAL A 135 -16.33 -16.28 7.27
N ASP A 136 -15.83 -17.27 6.53
CA ASP A 136 -14.90 -18.28 7.04
C ASP A 136 -13.48 -17.69 7.10
N LEU A 137 -13.02 -17.37 8.30
CA LEU A 137 -11.68 -16.84 8.55
C LEU A 137 -10.72 -17.99 8.91
N LYS A 138 -9.72 -18.21 8.05
CA LYS A 138 -8.60 -19.12 8.35
C LYS A 138 -7.58 -18.36 9.17
N TYR A 139 -7.67 -18.49 10.48
CA TYR A 139 -6.89 -17.73 11.44
C TYR A 139 -5.47 -18.29 11.62
N TYR A 140 -4.49 -17.40 11.57
CA TYR A 140 -3.07 -17.65 11.87
C TYR A 140 -2.56 -16.53 12.78
N ASP A 141 -2.07 -16.89 13.96
CA ASP A 141 -1.50 -15.91 14.90
C ASP A 141 -0.05 -15.60 14.53
N LEU A 142 0.23 -14.41 13.99
CA LEU A 142 1.60 -13.97 13.76
C LEU A 142 2.15 -13.09 14.89
N GLY A 143 1.50 -13.12 16.06
CA GLY A 143 2.02 -12.54 17.29
C GLY A 143 3.42 -13.09 17.58
N LEU A 144 4.33 -12.22 18.04
CA LEU A 144 5.75 -12.53 18.22
C LEU A 144 5.96 -13.76 19.12
N GLU A 145 5.20 -13.87 20.21
CA GLU A 145 5.29 -15.02 21.13
C GLU A 145 4.90 -16.34 20.45
N TYR A 146 3.84 -16.35 19.64
CA TYR A 146 3.41 -17.57 18.95
C TYR A 146 4.33 -17.94 17.78
N ARG A 147 4.90 -16.93 17.11
CA ARG A 147 5.98 -17.17 16.14
C ARG A 147 7.20 -17.78 16.81
N ASP A 148 7.61 -17.29 17.97
CA ASP A 148 8.72 -17.89 18.72
C ASP A 148 8.43 -19.32 19.17
N GLN A 149 7.21 -19.59 19.66
CA GLN A 149 6.77 -20.94 20.04
C GLN A 149 6.82 -21.93 18.87
N THR A 150 6.40 -21.51 17.68
CA THR A 150 6.30 -22.35 16.46
C THR A 150 7.55 -22.33 15.59
N ASP A 151 8.65 -21.75 16.08
CA ASP A 151 9.88 -21.57 15.33
C ASP A 151 9.67 -20.84 13.97
N ASP A 152 8.75 -19.87 13.96
CA ASP A 152 8.27 -19.07 12.82
C ASP A 152 7.56 -19.88 11.71
N GLN A 153 7.23 -21.15 11.96
CA GLN A 153 6.52 -22.00 11.01
C GLN A 153 5.11 -21.45 10.70
N VAL A 154 4.43 -20.84 11.68
CA VAL A 154 3.11 -20.22 11.48
C VAL A 154 3.12 -19.15 10.38
N THR A 155 4.23 -18.43 10.20
CA THR A 155 4.39 -17.43 9.15
C THR A 155 4.41 -18.05 7.76
N VAL A 156 5.08 -19.20 7.62
CA VAL A 156 5.14 -19.98 6.37
C VAL A 156 3.78 -20.58 6.06
N ASP A 157 3.14 -21.20 7.06
CA ASP A 157 1.84 -21.84 6.92
C ASP A 157 0.76 -20.82 6.50
N ALA A 158 0.79 -19.62 7.07
CA ALA A 158 -0.12 -18.54 6.70
C ALA A 158 0.09 -18.09 5.24
N ALA A 159 1.34 -18.05 4.76
CA ALA A 159 1.64 -17.70 3.37
C ALA A 159 1.16 -18.78 2.39
N GLU A 160 1.34 -20.06 2.72
CA GLU A 160 0.82 -21.18 1.93
C GLU A 160 -0.71 -21.24 1.95
N ALA A 161 -1.34 -20.88 3.07
CA ALA A 161 -2.79 -20.72 3.14
C ALA A 161 -3.28 -19.60 2.21
N ILE A 162 -2.57 -18.46 2.12
CA ILE A 162 -2.92 -17.39 1.18
C ILE A 162 -2.83 -17.90 -0.27
N LYS A 163 -1.83 -18.73 -0.62
CA LYS A 163 -1.77 -19.34 -1.95
C LYS A 163 -2.98 -20.22 -2.22
N LYS A 164 -3.37 -21.04 -1.23
CA LYS A 164 -4.51 -21.97 -1.33
C LYS A 164 -5.85 -21.24 -1.47
N TYR A 165 -6.11 -20.23 -0.64
CA TYR A 165 -7.43 -19.58 -0.53
C TYR A 165 -7.54 -18.25 -1.30
N GLY A 166 -6.42 -17.70 -1.75
CA GLY A 166 -6.37 -16.57 -2.68
C GLY A 166 -6.30 -15.18 -2.04
N VAL A 167 -6.88 -14.99 -0.85
CA VAL A 167 -6.97 -13.69 -0.18
C VAL A 167 -6.49 -13.78 1.26
N GLY A 168 -5.60 -12.85 1.65
CA GLY A 168 -5.14 -12.67 3.02
C GLY A 168 -5.35 -11.25 3.54
N VAL A 169 -5.73 -11.12 4.80
CA VAL A 169 -5.77 -9.86 5.55
C VAL A 169 -4.79 -9.95 6.71
N LYS A 170 -3.90 -8.96 6.82
CA LYS A 170 -2.78 -9.02 7.76
C LYS A 170 -2.73 -7.81 8.69
N CYS A 171 -2.62 -8.10 9.99
CA CYS A 171 -2.30 -7.15 11.05
C CYS A 171 -0.78 -6.85 11.11
N ALA A 172 -0.41 -5.71 11.69
CA ALA A 172 1.00 -5.35 11.83
C ALA A 172 1.68 -6.24 12.87
N THR A 173 2.94 -6.59 12.61
CA THR A 173 3.72 -7.56 13.39
C THR A 173 5.09 -7.00 13.72
N ILE A 174 5.60 -7.29 14.91
CA ILE A 174 6.95 -6.94 15.34
C ILE A 174 7.97 -7.68 14.46
N THR A 175 9.02 -6.99 14.02
CA THR A 175 10.24 -7.65 13.54
C THR A 175 11.29 -7.44 14.63
N PRO A 176 11.72 -8.48 15.35
CA PRO A 176 12.54 -8.30 16.54
C PRO A 176 13.94 -7.80 16.18
N ASP A 177 14.43 -6.84 16.94
CA ASP A 177 15.83 -6.44 17.03
C ASP A 177 16.44 -7.01 18.33
N GLU A 178 17.69 -6.67 18.64
CA GLU A 178 18.39 -7.15 19.83
C GLU A 178 17.62 -6.80 21.12
N ALA A 179 17.01 -5.61 21.18
CA ALA A 179 16.23 -5.20 22.34
C ALA A 179 14.94 -6.03 22.51
N ARG A 180 14.25 -6.34 21.40
CA ARG A 180 13.06 -7.19 21.43
C ARG A 180 13.38 -8.65 21.74
N VAL A 181 14.57 -9.14 21.37
CA VAL A 181 15.03 -10.49 21.77
C VAL A 181 15.13 -10.60 23.29
N GLU A 182 15.71 -9.59 23.95
CA GLU A 182 15.81 -9.55 25.41
C GLU A 182 14.44 -9.34 26.09
N GLU A 183 13.63 -8.42 25.58
CA GLU A 183 12.30 -8.10 26.13
C GLU A 183 11.37 -9.32 26.15
N PHE A 184 11.30 -10.05 25.04
CA PHE A 184 10.40 -11.19 24.86
C PHE A 184 11.07 -12.54 25.13
N LYS A 185 12.36 -12.56 25.50
CA LYS A 185 13.17 -13.76 25.75
C LYS A 185 13.10 -14.75 24.57
N LEU A 186 13.29 -14.24 23.36
CA LEU A 186 13.13 -15.01 22.13
C LEU A 186 14.24 -16.04 21.97
N LYS A 187 13.93 -17.17 21.35
CA LYS A 187 14.92 -18.22 21.00
C LYS A 187 16.00 -17.69 20.06
N LYS A 188 15.62 -16.79 19.14
CA LYS A 188 16.51 -16.09 18.21
C LYS A 188 15.84 -14.86 17.62
N MET A 189 16.63 -14.05 16.92
CA MET A 189 16.15 -12.92 16.14
C MET A 189 15.42 -13.41 14.88
N TRP A 190 14.10 -13.56 14.96
CA TRP A 190 13.25 -13.99 13.85
C TRP A 190 13.23 -13.00 12.69
N LEU A 191 13.12 -13.52 11.47
CA LEU A 191 12.97 -12.69 10.27
C LEU A 191 11.63 -11.94 10.27
N SER A 192 11.53 -10.90 9.45
CA SER A 192 10.28 -10.15 9.29
C SER A 192 9.20 -11.03 8.65
N PRO A 193 8.01 -11.20 9.26
CA PRO A 193 6.93 -11.97 8.64
C PRO A 193 6.51 -11.42 7.29
N ASN A 194 6.57 -10.10 7.11
CA ASN A 194 6.28 -9.46 5.84
C ASN A 194 7.28 -9.87 4.75
N GLY A 195 8.55 -10.05 5.10
CA GLY A 195 9.59 -10.54 4.19
C GLY A 195 9.33 -11.98 3.78
N THR A 196 9.10 -12.86 4.75
CA THR A 196 8.79 -14.28 4.54
C THR A 196 7.57 -14.46 3.63
N ILE A 197 6.44 -13.81 3.96
CA ILE A 197 5.21 -13.89 3.15
C ILE A 197 5.45 -13.39 1.72
N ARG A 198 6.16 -12.27 1.54
CA ARG A 198 6.46 -11.74 0.19
C ARG A 198 7.38 -12.66 -0.60
N ASN A 199 8.35 -13.30 0.04
CA ASN A 199 9.23 -14.25 -0.62
C ASN A 199 8.47 -15.50 -1.09
N ILE A 200 7.52 -15.96 -0.29
CA ILE A 200 6.70 -17.14 -0.61
C ILE A 200 5.65 -16.83 -1.69
N LEU A 201 4.97 -15.68 -1.61
CA LEU A 201 3.91 -15.29 -2.55
C LEU A 201 4.45 -14.66 -3.84
N GLY A 202 5.58 -13.97 -3.76
CA GLY A 202 6.06 -13.08 -4.81
C GLY A 202 5.14 -11.87 -5.05
N GLY A 203 5.41 -11.15 -6.14
CA GLY A 203 4.51 -10.12 -6.66
C GLY A 203 4.90 -8.68 -6.34
N THR A 204 3.89 -7.82 -6.26
CA THR A 204 4.02 -6.37 -6.21
C THR A 204 3.18 -5.81 -5.08
N VAL A 205 3.79 -4.94 -4.26
CA VAL A 205 3.09 -4.28 -3.16
C VAL A 205 2.67 -2.91 -3.62
N PHE A 206 1.37 -2.70 -3.77
CA PHE A 206 0.81 -1.39 -4.07
C PHE A 206 0.50 -0.64 -2.77
N ARG A 207 0.87 0.64 -2.75
CA ARG A 207 0.56 1.56 -1.65
C ARG A 207 -0.13 2.79 -2.20
N GLU A 208 -1.30 3.08 -1.66
CA GLU A 208 -2.15 4.20 -2.05
C GLU A 208 -2.55 4.96 -0.79
N PRO A 209 -2.44 6.30 -0.76
CA PRO A 209 -2.88 7.08 0.37
C PRO A 209 -4.41 7.14 0.45
N ILE A 210 -4.95 7.07 1.66
CA ILE A 210 -6.36 7.38 1.92
C ILE A 210 -6.48 8.91 2.04
N VAL A 211 -7.05 9.55 1.01
CA VAL A 211 -7.17 11.01 0.96
C VAL A 211 -8.39 11.47 1.76
N ILE A 212 -8.14 12.25 2.81
CA ILE A 212 -9.19 12.89 3.62
C ILE A 212 -9.15 14.40 3.33
N PRO A 213 -10.20 14.99 2.72
CA PRO A 213 -10.18 16.39 2.27
C PRO A 213 -9.79 17.43 3.34
N ARG A 214 -10.07 17.13 4.62
CA ARG A 214 -9.77 18.03 5.75
C ARG A 214 -8.34 17.92 6.26
N ILE A 215 -7.59 16.90 5.86
CA ILE A 215 -6.19 16.73 6.30
C ILE A 215 -5.28 17.38 5.25
N PRO A 216 -4.55 18.45 5.60
CA PRO A 216 -3.61 19.08 4.68
C PRO A 216 -2.47 18.11 4.34
N ARG A 217 -1.98 18.23 3.11
CA ARG A 217 -0.86 17.40 2.61
C ARG A 217 0.44 18.18 2.74
N LEU A 218 1.54 17.45 2.93
CA LEU A 218 2.86 18.05 2.99
C LEU A 218 3.21 18.79 1.70
N VAL A 219 2.97 18.15 0.55
CA VAL A 219 3.09 18.80 -0.76
C VAL A 219 1.69 19.27 -1.14
N PRO A 220 1.40 20.58 -1.08
CA PRO A 220 0.04 21.08 -1.29
C PRO A 220 -0.48 20.81 -2.71
N GLY A 221 0.43 20.69 -3.68
CA GLY A 221 0.12 20.40 -5.08
C GLY A 221 -0.51 19.03 -5.32
N TRP A 222 -0.30 18.04 -4.44
CA TRP A 222 -0.83 16.68 -4.60
C TRP A 222 -2.33 16.60 -4.38
N LYS A 223 -3.10 16.97 -5.39
CA LYS A 223 -4.57 16.94 -5.35
C LYS A 223 -5.12 15.52 -5.48
N LYS A 224 -4.43 14.65 -6.22
CA LYS A 224 -4.81 13.25 -6.51
C LYS A 224 -3.82 12.27 -5.85
N PRO A 225 -4.24 11.04 -5.50
CA PRO A 225 -3.36 10.04 -4.92
C PRO A 225 -2.24 9.64 -5.89
N ILE A 226 -1.07 9.33 -5.35
CA ILE A 226 0.02 8.68 -6.08
C ILE A 226 0.10 7.26 -5.57
N ILE A 227 0.00 6.29 -6.48
CA ILE A 227 0.02 4.87 -6.14
C ILE A 227 1.40 4.32 -6.43
N ILE A 228 2.10 3.85 -5.41
CA ILE A 228 3.42 3.23 -5.58
C ILE A 228 3.25 1.72 -5.70
N GLY A 229 3.62 1.17 -6.85
CA GLY A 229 3.86 -0.26 -7.03
C GLY A 229 5.30 -0.60 -6.71
N ARG A 230 5.56 -1.21 -5.55
CA ARG A 230 6.89 -1.68 -5.14
C ARG A 230 7.11 -3.11 -5.62
N HIS A 231 8.18 -3.35 -6.37
CA HIS A 231 8.66 -4.69 -6.66
C HIS A 231 9.12 -5.36 -5.36
N ALA A 232 8.58 -6.53 -5.02
CA ALA A 232 8.82 -7.18 -3.73
C ALA A 232 9.75 -8.41 -3.85
N PHE A 233 10.72 -8.37 -4.77
CA PHE A 233 11.63 -9.48 -5.01
C PHE A 233 13.04 -9.01 -5.41
N GLY A 234 14.06 -9.75 -4.95
CA GLY A 234 15.46 -9.54 -5.33
C GLY A 234 16.04 -8.22 -4.80
N ASP A 235 17.00 -7.68 -5.55
CA ASP A 235 17.73 -6.44 -5.24
C ASP A 235 18.33 -6.48 -3.82
N GLN A 236 18.39 -5.34 -3.11
CA GLN A 236 19.04 -5.24 -1.80
C GLN A 236 18.42 -6.15 -0.73
N TYR A 237 17.15 -6.53 -0.88
CA TYR A 237 16.44 -7.36 0.10
C TYR A 237 16.85 -8.85 0.05
N ARG A 238 17.58 -9.26 -0.99
CA ARG A 238 18.18 -10.60 -1.12
C ARG A 238 19.63 -10.54 -1.56
N ALA A 239 20.29 -9.43 -1.24
CA ALA A 239 21.69 -9.24 -1.52
C ALA A 239 22.56 -10.04 -0.55
N THR A 240 23.77 -10.37 -0.99
CA THR A 240 24.82 -10.91 -0.13
C THR A 240 25.89 -9.83 0.02
N ASP A 241 26.21 -9.48 1.25
CA ASP A 241 27.20 -8.47 1.61
C ASP A 241 28.33 -9.05 2.46
N ARG A 242 29.46 -8.35 2.48
CA ARG A 242 30.67 -8.81 3.16
C ARG A 242 31.56 -7.64 3.58
N LEU A 243 32.15 -7.76 4.77
CA LEU A 243 33.29 -6.94 5.20
C LEU A 243 34.59 -7.46 4.56
N ILE A 244 35.33 -6.58 3.93
CA ILE A 244 36.64 -6.86 3.33
C ILE A 244 37.71 -6.42 4.34
N PRO A 245 38.50 -7.34 4.93
CA PRO A 245 39.38 -7.01 6.04
C PRO A 245 40.69 -6.32 5.64
N GLY A 246 41.07 -6.36 4.35
CA GLY A 246 42.36 -5.85 3.88
C GLY A 246 42.48 -5.90 2.35
N PRO A 247 43.69 -5.66 1.82
CA PRO A 247 43.92 -5.63 0.37
C PRO A 247 43.57 -6.95 -0.33
N GLY A 248 43.04 -6.87 -1.55
CA GLY A 248 42.70 -8.04 -2.35
C GLY A 248 41.73 -7.74 -3.49
N THR A 249 41.61 -8.66 -4.44
CA THR A 249 40.73 -8.49 -5.61
C THR A 249 39.35 -9.09 -5.36
N LEU A 250 38.30 -8.33 -5.71
CA LEU A 250 36.92 -8.77 -5.72
C LEU A 250 36.48 -9.06 -7.15
N GLU A 251 36.00 -10.28 -7.38
CA GLU A 251 35.44 -10.71 -8.66
C GLU A 251 33.99 -11.15 -8.49
N LEU A 252 33.18 -10.95 -9.55
CA LEU A 252 31.89 -11.59 -9.73
C LEU A 252 32.08 -12.80 -10.64
N VAL A 253 31.71 -13.98 -10.16
CA VAL A 253 31.85 -15.24 -10.90
C VAL A 253 30.48 -15.82 -11.21
N TYR A 254 30.19 -16.09 -12.48
CA TYR A 254 28.99 -16.78 -12.94
C TYR A 254 29.39 -18.06 -13.67
N THR A 255 28.94 -19.21 -13.16
CA THR A 255 29.21 -20.51 -13.77
C THR A 255 27.94 -21.03 -14.43
N PRO A 256 27.82 -21.00 -15.77
CA PRO A 256 26.68 -21.57 -16.46
C PRO A 256 26.65 -23.09 -16.27
N ALA A 257 25.45 -23.67 -16.23
CA ALA A 257 25.29 -25.12 -16.17
C ALA A 257 25.93 -25.77 -17.41
N GLY A 258 26.95 -26.60 -17.21
CA GLY A 258 27.66 -27.29 -18.29
C GLY A 258 28.66 -26.42 -19.08
N GLY A 259 29.04 -25.24 -18.58
CA GLY A 259 30.05 -24.39 -19.22
C GLY A 259 31.09 -23.85 -18.23
N GLU A 260 32.08 -23.14 -18.78
CA GLU A 260 33.18 -22.58 -18.00
C GLU A 260 32.77 -21.33 -17.19
N PRO A 261 33.36 -21.11 -15.99
CA PRO A 261 33.08 -19.91 -15.19
C PRO A 261 33.47 -18.60 -15.89
N GLU A 262 32.53 -17.67 -15.96
CA GLU A 262 32.77 -16.28 -16.35
C GLU A 262 33.20 -15.46 -15.14
N ARG A 263 34.31 -14.72 -15.25
CA ARG A 263 34.84 -13.87 -14.18
C ARG A 263 34.86 -12.41 -14.61
N ILE A 264 34.29 -11.55 -13.76
CA ILE A 264 34.27 -10.11 -13.97
C ILE A 264 34.91 -9.47 -12.73
N GLN A 265 36.05 -8.82 -12.89
CA GLN A 265 36.66 -8.05 -11.82
C GLN A 265 35.75 -6.86 -11.45
N VAL A 266 35.40 -6.76 -10.17
CA VAL A 266 34.57 -5.69 -9.62
C VAL A 266 35.44 -4.55 -9.12
N TYR A 267 36.42 -4.87 -8.27
CA TYR A 267 37.32 -3.89 -7.68
C TYR A 267 38.60 -4.53 -7.14
N ASP A 268 39.66 -3.74 -7.01
CA ASP A 268 40.91 -4.14 -6.35
C ASP A 268 41.11 -3.35 -5.05
N PHE A 269 40.82 -3.97 -3.92
CA PHE A 269 40.91 -3.35 -2.61
C PHE A 269 42.37 -3.10 -2.23
N LYS A 270 42.67 -1.87 -1.79
CA LYS A 270 43.98 -1.48 -1.25
C LYS A 270 44.03 -1.47 0.28
N GLY A 271 42.91 -1.80 0.93
CA GLY A 271 42.73 -1.78 2.37
C GLY A 271 41.32 -2.26 2.74
N PRO A 272 40.91 -2.13 4.02
CA PRO A 272 39.60 -2.57 4.47
C PRO A 272 38.44 -1.87 3.73
N GLY A 273 37.32 -2.57 3.58
CA GLY A 273 36.14 -2.05 2.89
C GLY A 273 34.92 -2.94 3.03
N ILE A 274 33.93 -2.73 2.16
CA ILE A 274 32.68 -3.50 2.13
C ILE A 274 32.30 -3.80 0.69
N ALA A 275 31.59 -4.92 0.48
CA ALA A 275 31.09 -5.34 -0.82
C ALA A 275 29.66 -5.86 -0.70
N GLN A 276 28.88 -5.71 -1.77
CA GLN A 276 27.53 -6.26 -1.87
C GLN A 276 27.26 -6.72 -3.31
N THR A 277 26.58 -7.85 -3.45
CA THR A 277 26.08 -8.34 -4.75
C THR A 277 24.58 -8.63 -4.64
N GLN A 278 23.83 -8.31 -5.68
CA GLN A 278 22.38 -8.50 -5.74
C GLN A 278 21.96 -9.03 -7.13
N TYR A 279 20.77 -9.61 -7.20
CA TYR A 279 20.23 -10.18 -8.43
C TYR A 279 18.72 -9.96 -8.54
N ASN A 280 18.21 -10.14 -9.75
CA ASN A 280 16.79 -10.24 -10.03
C ASN A 280 16.54 -11.25 -11.14
N LEU A 281 15.27 -11.62 -11.36
CA LEU A 281 14.87 -12.61 -12.36
C LEU A 281 13.92 -11.96 -13.37
N ASP A 282 14.11 -12.26 -14.65
CA ASP A 282 13.24 -11.76 -15.72
C ASP A 282 11.76 -12.08 -15.45
N GLU A 283 11.45 -13.30 -15.02
CA GLU A 283 10.08 -13.72 -14.67
C GLU A 283 9.46 -12.81 -13.59
N SER A 284 10.25 -12.47 -12.56
CA SER A 284 9.80 -11.59 -11.48
C SER A 284 9.55 -10.17 -11.98
N ILE A 285 10.42 -9.65 -12.85
CA ILE A 285 10.28 -8.33 -13.47
C ILE A 285 9.04 -8.29 -14.38
N ARG A 286 8.82 -9.32 -15.20
CA ARG A 286 7.62 -9.46 -16.04
C ARG A 286 6.36 -9.50 -15.18
N GLY A 287 6.37 -10.28 -14.11
CA GLY A 287 5.28 -10.34 -13.13
C GLY A 287 4.94 -8.97 -12.54
N PHE A 288 5.96 -8.20 -12.20
CA PHE A 288 5.85 -6.83 -11.70
C PHE A 288 5.30 -5.84 -12.74
N ALA A 289 5.75 -5.93 -14.00
CA ALA A 289 5.24 -5.12 -15.09
C ALA A 289 3.74 -5.36 -15.30
N HIS A 290 3.31 -6.62 -15.47
CA HIS A 290 1.89 -6.95 -15.62
C HIS A 290 1.04 -6.48 -14.45
N ALA A 291 1.51 -6.65 -13.21
CA ALA A 291 0.78 -6.19 -12.03
C ALA A 291 0.57 -4.66 -12.07
N SER A 292 1.61 -3.92 -12.45
CA SER A 292 1.58 -2.46 -12.52
C SER A 292 0.68 -1.95 -13.64
N PHE A 293 0.80 -2.51 -14.85
CA PHE A 293 -0.06 -2.14 -15.99
C PHE A 293 -1.53 -2.49 -15.73
N LYS A 294 -1.82 -3.66 -15.17
CA LYS A 294 -3.19 -4.04 -14.81
C LYS A 294 -3.81 -3.09 -13.80
N LEU A 295 -3.05 -2.64 -12.80
CA LEU A 295 -3.56 -1.68 -11.82
C LEU A 295 -3.82 -0.30 -12.43
N ALA A 296 -2.87 0.19 -13.24
CA ALA A 296 -2.99 1.47 -13.95
C ALA A 296 -4.21 1.46 -14.89
N SER A 297 -4.38 0.38 -15.67
CA SER A 297 -5.54 0.16 -16.54
C SER A 297 -6.86 0.04 -15.77
N LEU A 298 -6.88 -0.66 -14.62
CA LEU A 298 -8.06 -0.80 -13.77
C LEU A 298 -8.52 0.55 -13.20
N LYS A 299 -7.57 1.39 -12.78
CA LYS A 299 -7.86 2.72 -12.22
C LYS A 299 -7.94 3.82 -13.27
N SER A 300 -7.68 3.49 -14.54
CA SER A 300 -7.57 4.46 -15.64
C SER A 300 -6.62 5.62 -15.29
N LEU A 301 -5.43 5.27 -14.79
CA LEU A 301 -4.37 6.21 -14.43
C LEU A 301 -3.14 6.01 -15.33
N PRO A 302 -2.42 7.08 -15.69
CA PRO A 302 -1.14 6.95 -16.37
C PRO A 302 -0.11 6.25 -15.46
N MET A 303 0.89 5.66 -16.09
CA MET A 303 1.89 4.85 -15.41
C MET A 303 3.31 5.32 -15.70
N TYR A 304 4.09 5.46 -14.63
CA TYR A 304 5.53 5.69 -14.71
C TYR A 304 6.30 4.47 -14.20
N MET A 305 7.46 4.19 -14.78
CA MET A 305 8.45 3.28 -14.19
C MET A 305 9.79 3.98 -14.12
N SER A 306 10.44 3.91 -12.96
CA SER A 306 11.67 4.66 -12.71
C SER A 306 12.88 3.76 -12.45
N THR A 307 13.99 4.02 -13.14
CA THR A 307 15.28 3.34 -12.91
C THR A 307 16.46 4.32 -12.97
N LYS A 308 17.69 3.83 -12.80
CA LYS A 308 18.92 4.57 -13.10
C LYS A 308 19.74 3.81 -14.16
N ASN A 309 19.11 3.48 -15.28
CA ASN A 309 19.71 2.70 -16.38
C ASN A 309 20.89 3.40 -17.09
N THR A 310 21.09 4.71 -16.90
CA THR A 310 22.31 5.39 -17.38
C THR A 310 23.56 4.95 -16.63
N ILE A 311 23.42 4.54 -15.36
CA ILE A 311 24.51 4.04 -14.51
C ILE A 311 24.52 2.51 -14.53
N LEU A 312 23.39 1.88 -14.19
CA LEU A 312 23.26 0.42 -14.19
C LEU A 312 22.78 -0.07 -15.56
N LYS A 313 23.61 0.10 -16.58
CA LYS A 313 23.26 -0.12 -18.00
C LYS A 313 22.64 -1.48 -18.27
N LYS A 314 23.23 -2.56 -17.75
CA LYS A 314 22.70 -3.93 -17.92
C LYS A 314 21.53 -4.22 -16.97
N TYR A 315 21.73 -3.99 -15.67
CA TYR A 315 20.75 -4.36 -14.63
C TYR A 315 19.45 -3.55 -14.73
N ASP A 316 19.53 -2.22 -14.70
CA ASP A 316 18.36 -1.34 -14.79
C ASP A 316 17.86 -1.19 -16.23
N GLY A 317 18.74 -1.41 -17.22
CA GLY A 317 18.34 -1.54 -18.62
C GLY A 317 17.37 -2.71 -18.80
N ARG A 318 17.63 -3.86 -18.17
CA ARG A 318 16.74 -5.03 -18.28
C ARG A 318 15.32 -4.76 -17.77
N PHE A 319 15.18 -4.00 -16.68
CA PHE A 319 13.86 -3.54 -16.20
C PHE A 319 13.15 -2.67 -17.23
N LYS A 320 13.87 -1.68 -17.79
CA LYS A 320 13.33 -0.78 -18.82
C LYS A 320 12.84 -1.56 -20.03
N ASP A 321 13.68 -2.45 -20.55
CA ASP A 321 13.42 -3.20 -21.77
C ASP A 321 12.22 -4.14 -21.60
N ILE A 322 12.15 -4.87 -20.48
CA ILE A 322 11.01 -5.78 -20.19
C ILE A 322 9.70 -5.00 -20.07
N PHE A 323 9.69 -3.86 -19.36
CA PHE A 323 8.47 -3.06 -19.23
C PHE A 323 8.02 -2.50 -20.58
N GLN A 324 8.96 -2.03 -21.41
CA GLN A 324 8.67 -1.51 -22.74
C GLN A 324 8.11 -2.61 -23.66
N GLU A 325 8.76 -3.77 -23.68
CA GLU A 325 8.33 -4.94 -24.47
C GLU A 325 6.89 -5.33 -24.12
N ILE A 326 6.57 -5.45 -22.84
CA ILE A 326 5.22 -5.81 -22.37
C ILE A 326 4.20 -4.71 -22.71
N TYR A 327 4.56 -3.44 -22.52
CA TYR A 327 3.66 -2.34 -22.84
C TYR A 327 3.27 -2.34 -24.31
N ASP A 328 4.27 -2.35 -25.20
CA ASP A 328 4.04 -2.27 -26.64
C ASP A 328 3.27 -3.48 -27.17
N LYS A 329 3.54 -4.67 -26.62
CA LYS A 329 2.90 -5.92 -27.07
C LYS A 329 1.48 -6.11 -26.53
N GLU A 330 1.21 -5.74 -25.28
CA GLU A 330 -0.01 -6.20 -24.58
C GLU A 330 -0.91 -5.07 -24.05
N TYR A 331 -0.36 -3.90 -23.73
CA TYR A 331 -1.12 -2.87 -22.99
C TYR A 331 -1.31 -1.56 -23.75
N LYS A 332 -0.50 -1.27 -24.77
CA LYS A 332 -0.54 -0.01 -25.50
C LYS A 332 -1.92 0.31 -26.06
N ALA A 333 -2.57 -0.65 -26.72
CA ALA A 333 -3.90 -0.45 -27.29
C ALA A 333 -4.98 -0.13 -26.24
N ASP A 334 -4.98 -0.82 -25.10
CA ASP A 334 -5.92 -0.55 -23.99
C ASP A 334 -5.63 0.81 -23.32
N PHE A 335 -4.36 1.18 -23.20
CA PHE A 335 -3.95 2.45 -22.62
C PHE A 335 -4.36 3.63 -23.51
N GLU A 336 -4.10 3.53 -24.82
CA GLU A 336 -4.51 4.54 -25.81
C GLU A 336 -6.04 4.68 -25.86
N ALA A 337 -6.79 3.57 -25.84
CA ALA A 337 -8.25 3.60 -25.79
C ALA A 337 -8.81 4.31 -24.54
N LYS A 338 -8.07 4.27 -23.42
CA LYS A 338 -8.41 4.95 -22.17
C LYS A 338 -7.81 6.36 -22.04
N GLY A 339 -7.02 6.81 -23.01
CA GLY A 339 -6.33 8.10 -22.94
C GLY A 339 -5.27 8.19 -21.85
N ILE A 340 -4.70 7.05 -21.44
CA ILE A 340 -3.59 6.96 -20.48
C ILE A 340 -2.31 6.50 -21.19
N TRP A 341 -1.16 6.67 -20.56
CA TRP A 341 0.13 6.34 -21.16
C TRP A 341 1.06 5.65 -20.17
N TYR A 342 2.10 5.02 -20.71
CA TYR A 342 3.25 4.52 -19.98
C TYR A 342 4.49 5.33 -20.35
N GLU A 343 5.31 5.66 -19.35
CA GLU A 343 6.58 6.34 -19.57
C GLU A 343 7.67 5.80 -18.61
N HIS A 344 8.84 5.49 -19.18
CA HIS A 344 10.06 5.25 -18.39
C HIS A 344 10.76 6.58 -18.09
N ARG A 345 11.17 6.79 -16.85
CA ARG A 345 11.98 7.94 -16.44
C ARG A 345 13.18 7.54 -15.60
N LEU A 346 14.19 8.40 -15.60
CA LEU A 346 15.26 8.30 -14.61
C LEU A 346 14.73 8.69 -13.23
N ILE A 347 15.16 7.98 -12.20
CA ILE A 347 14.61 8.12 -10.84
C ILE A 347 14.74 9.53 -10.26
N ASP A 348 15.84 10.22 -10.55
CA ASP A 348 16.10 11.60 -10.15
C ASP A 348 15.13 12.59 -10.80
N ASP A 349 14.89 12.46 -12.10
CA ASP A 349 13.87 13.27 -12.80
C ASP A 349 12.46 12.93 -12.31
N MET A 350 12.16 11.65 -12.10
CA MET A 350 10.85 11.20 -11.62
C MET A 350 10.53 11.75 -10.23
N VAL A 351 11.50 11.81 -9.31
CA VAL A 351 11.28 12.38 -7.97
C VAL A 351 11.05 13.89 -8.06
N ALA A 352 11.78 14.60 -8.93
CA ALA A 352 11.54 16.02 -9.16
C ALA A 352 10.15 16.28 -9.77
N GLN A 353 9.74 15.48 -10.76
CA GLN A 353 8.40 15.54 -11.34
C GLN A 353 7.33 15.21 -10.30
N MET A 354 7.58 14.23 -9.43
CA MET A 354 6.64 13.81 -8.40
C MET A 354 6.26 14.98 -7.50
N VAL A 355 7.23 15.75 -7.00
CA VAL A 355 6.99 16.94 -6.15
C VAL A 355 6.19 18.02 -6.89
N LYS A 356 6.46 18.21 -8.19
CA LYS A 356 5.81 19.24 -9.01
C LYS A 356 4.43 18.83 -9.54
N SER A 357 4.13 17.54 -9.55
CA SER A 357 2.89 17.00 -10.11
C SER A 357 1.67 17.30 -9.22
N GLU A 358 0.48 17.15 -9.80
CA GLU A 358 -0.76 17.13 -9.02
C GLU A 358 -1.11 15.74 -8.44
N GLY A 359 -0.22 14.75 -8.61
CA GLY A 359 -0.48 13.33 -8.38
C GLY A 359 -1.37 12.69 -9.46
N GLY A 360 -2.01 11.57 -9.14
CA GLY A 360 -2.99 10.92 -10.03
C GLY A 360 -2.35 9.98 -11.05
N TYR A 361 -1.39 9.19 -10.63
CA TYR A 361 -0.72 8.20 -11.48
C TYR A 361 -0.24 7.00 -10.65
N VAL A 362 0.06 5.91 -11.34
CA VAL A 362 0.76 4.75 -10.77
C VAL A 362 2.25 4.90 -11.06
N ILE A 363 3.10 4.70 -10.07
CA ILE A 363 4.55 4.63 -10.24
C ILE A 363 5.07 3.25 -9.83
N ALA A 364 5.67 2.54 -10.78
CA ALA A 364 6.38 1.29 -10.55
C ALA A 364 7.82 1.60 -10.11
N MET A 365 8.16 1.18 -8.89
CA MET A 365 9.47 1.41 -8.28
C MET A 365 10.15 0.08 -7.91
N LYS A 366 11.45 0.01 -8.21
CA LYS A 366 12.33 -1.10 -7.81
C LYS A 366 12.42 -1.24 -6.29
N SER A 367 12.84 -2.41 -5.84
CA SER A 367 12.99 -2.72 -4.42
C SER A 367 14.27 -2.09 -3.86
N LYS A 368 14.30 -0.76 -3.67
CA LYS A 368 15.36 -0.10 -2.90
C LYS A 368 14.92 0.04 -1.44
N LEU A 369 15.88 -0.09 -0.52
CA LEU A 369 15.77 0.04 0.94
C LEU A 369 14.73 1.12 1.31
N ASP A 370 13.47 0.75 1.53
CA ASP A 370 12.30 1.50 2.01
C ASP A 370 12.20 3.04 1.77
N LEU A 371 12.81 3.58 0.72
CA LEU A 371 12.95 5.04 0.50
C LEU A 371 11.67 5.72 0.01
N ALA A 372 10.79 5.00 -0.70
CA ALA A 372 9.59 5.59 -1.31
C ALA A 372 8.31 5.46 -0.47
N PRO A 373 8.03 4.31 0.19
CA PRO A 373 6.77 4.16 0.91
C PRO A 373 6.62 5.04 2.15
N PHE A 374 7.71 5.20 2.91
CA PHE A 374 7.70 6.03 4.11
C PHE A 374 7.63 7.52 3.75
N GLY A 375 8.15 7.94 2.60
CA GLY A 375 8.05 9.34 2.16
C GLY A 375 6.62 9.80 1.80
N LEU A 376 5.72 8.88 1.47
CA LEU A 376 4.32 9.18 1.08
C LEU A 376 3.29 8.88 2.18
N SER A 377 3.53 7.88 3.05
CA SER A 377 2.74 7.75 4.29
C SER A 377 3.23 8.70 5.39
N MET A 378 4.45 9.22 5.25
CA MET A 378 5.11 10.04 6.26
C MET A 378 6.17 10.91 5.58
N SER A 379 5.75 11.77 4.64
CA SER A 379 6.29 13.11 4.32
C SER A 379 7.80 13.46 4.39
N CYS A 380 8.74 12.55 4.65
CA CYS A 380 10.02 12.93 5.27
C CYS A 380 11.24 12.69 4.36
N TRP A 381 11.12 11.89 3.30
CA TRP A 381 12.29 11.54 2.47
C TRP A 381 12.39 12.25 1.12
N VAL A 382 11.27 12.62 0.50
CA VAL A 382 11.29 13.39 -0.76
C VAL A 382 11.96 14.76 -0.56
N LEU A 383 11.82 15.37 0.62
CA LEU A 383 12.55 16.59 1.02
C LEU A 383 14.03 16.36 1.30
N ARG A 384 14.42 15.18 1.83
CA ARG A 384 15.81 14.86 2.19
C ARG A 384 16.73 14.77 0.96
N TYR A 385 16.20 14.34 -0.18
CA TYR A 385 16.94 14.25 -1.44
C TYR A 385 16.97 15.57 -2.23
N VAL A 386 15.96 16.43 -2.05
CA VAL A 386 15.82 17.70 -2.81
C VAL A 386 16.48 18.88 -2.10
N CYS A 387 16.55 18.91 -0.77
CA CYS A 387 17.01 20.07 -0.01
C CYS A 387 18.47 20.03 0.49
N GLY A 388 19.31 19.10 0.04
CA GLY A 388 20.76 19.16 0.29
C GLY A 388 21.14 19.37 1.77
N GLY A 389 21.02 18.33 2.59
CA GLY A 389 21.85 18.19 3.80
C GLY A 389 21.77 19.27 4.86
N VAL A 390 20.58 19.77 5.24
CA VAL A 390 20.43 20.57 6.46
C VAL A 390 19.54 19.84 7.45
N TRP A 391 20.13 19.50 8.59
CA TRP A 391 19.46 18.99 9.79
C TRP A 391 18.73 20.15 10.48
N CYS A 392 17.47 19.93 10.87
CA CYS A 392 16.77 20.69 11.91
C CYS A 392 15.99 19.70 12.76
#